data_AF-A0A6C0LA84-F1
#
_entry.id   AF-A0A6C0LA84-F1
#
_cell.length_a   1.000
_cell.length_b   1.000
_cell.length_c   1.000
_cell.angle_alpha   90.00
_cell.angle_beta   90.00
_cell.angle_gamma   90.00
#
_symmetry.space_group_name_H-M   'P 1'
#
loop_
_entity.id
_entity.type
_entity.pdbx_description
1 polymer ?
#
loop_
_entity_poly.entity_id
_entity_poly.type
_entity_poly.pdbx_seq_one_letter_code
_entity_poly.pdbx_strand_id
1 'polypeptide(L)'
;MLIFLLAPFFLLKKENFSNIPFAIPANLNSYTEEDFTYTTIEKLYLILWGYKADYYYKWELIDKIFVAVLYILTFIISASAAYLSFKCTWGGAVKNIVLRVLFAFLAFLLGPIYLIWYFFVNYLGNLC
;
A
#
# COMPACT_ATOMS: atom_id res chain seq x y z
N MET A 1 16.78 -0.60 3.08
CA MET A 1 15.33 -0.53 2.78
C MET A 1 14.44 -0.53 4.04
N LEU A 2 14.74 -1.31 5.08
CA LEU A 2 13.96 -1.28 6.34
C LEU A 2 14.07 0.05 7.13
N ILE A 3 15.19 0.76 6.97
CA ILE A 3 15.48 2.02 7.68
C ILE A 3 14.55 3.18 7.26
N PHE A 4 14.07 3.20 6.01
CA PHE A 4 13.10 4.20 5.56
C PHE A 4 11.68 3.96 6.11
N LEU A 5 11.34 2.72 6.46
CA LEU A 5 10.10 2.35 7.16
C LEU A 5 10.16 2.67 8.67
N LEU A 6 11.36 2.74 9.25
CA LEU A 6 11.59 3.05 10.67
C LEU A 6 11.92 4.52 10.95
N ALA A 7 12.28 5.30 9.93
CA ALA A 7 12.56 6.72 10.05
C ALA A 7 11.47 7.52 10.78
N PRO A 8 10.16 7.27 10.56
CA PRO A 8 9.15 8.05 11.26
C PRO A 8 8.90 7.56 12.70
N PHE A 9 9.30 6.33 13.07
CA PHE A 9 9.29 5.87 14.47
C PHE A 9 10.32 6.64 15.32
N PHE A 10 11.45 7.06 14.70
CA PHE A 10 12.46 7.89 15.36
C PHE A 10 12.07 9.37 15.44
N LEU A 11 11.28 9.87 14.48
CA LEU A 11 10.73 11.25 14.52
C LEU A 11 9.60 11.39 15.55
N LEU A 12 8.76 10.35 15.73
CA LEU A 12 7.66 10.35 16.70
C LEU A 12 8.11 10.39 18.16
N LYS A 13 9.30 9.90 18.50
CA LYS A 13 9.80 9.94 19.88
C LYS A 13 10.13 11.37 20.33
N LYS A 14 10.24 12.33 19.40
CA LYS A 14 10.67 13.71 19.70
C LYS A 14 9.51 14.69 19.87
N GLU A 15 8.30 14.32 19.42
CA GLU A 15 7.12 15.15 19.63
C GLU A 15 6.35 14.62 20.85
N ASN A 16 6.36 15.39 21.92
CA ASN A 16 5.52 15.15 23.09
C ASN A 16 4.08 14.89 22.61
N PHE A 17 3.56 13.70 22.93
CA PHE A 17 2.19 13.24 22.74
C PHE A 17 1.11 14.10 23.44
N SER A 18 1.40 15.35 23.79
CA SER A 18 0.50 16.27 24.50
C SER A 18 -0.27 17.22 23.58
N ASN A 19 0.10 17.35 22.29
CA ASN A 19 -0.41 18.42 21.43
C ASN A 19 -1.00 17.92 20.10
N ILE A 20 -1.59 16.72 20.07
CA ILE A 20 -2.42 16.35 18.92
C ILE A 20 -3.72 17.18 19.05
N PRO A 21 -4.02 18.13 18.15
CA PRO A 21 -5.27 18.87 18.24
C PRO A 21 -6.41 17.89 17.95
N PHE A 22 -6.99 17.36 19.03
CA PHE A 22 -8.30 16.77 19.03
C PHE A 22 -9.31 17.88 18.71
N ALA A 23 -9.51 18.14 17.42
CA ALA A 23 -10.59 18.98 16.96
C ALA A 23 -11.87 18.14 16.97
N ILE A 24 -12.56 18.08 18.11
CA ILE A 24 -14.02 17.97 18.05
C ILE A 24 -14.48 19.35 17.54
N PRO A 25 -15.09 19.47 16.35
CA PRO A 25 -15.69 20.73 15.96
C PRO A 25 -16.83 21.04 16.93
N ALA A 26 -16.73 22.16 17.64
CA ALA A 26 -17.73 22.64 18.61
C ALA A 26 -19.02 23.16 17.95
N ASN A 27 -19.37 22.69 16.75
CA ASN A 27 -20.61 23.05 16.08
C ASN A 27 -21.04 21.93 15.13
N LEU A 28 -22.08 21.18 15.51
CA LEU A 28 -22.60 20.01 14.79
C LEU A 28 -23.36 20.38 13.50
N ASN A 29 -23.55 21.67 13.17
CA ASN A 29 -24.55 22.11 12.21
C ASN A 29 -24.02 22.87 10.98
N SER A 30 -22.70 22.87 10.69
CA SER A 30 -22.19 23.69 9.56
C SER A 30 -21.15 23.04 8.67
N TYR A 31 -21.10 21.71 8.60
CA TYR A 31 -20.42 21.04 7.51
C TYR A 31 -21.47 20.32 6.69
N THR A 32 -21.75 20.85 5.51
CA THR A 32 -22.26 20.04 4.42
C THR A 32 -21.31 18.86 4.32
N GLU A 33 -21.83 17.65 4.52
CA GLU A 33 -21.20 16.37 4.21
C GLU A 33 -20.89 16.34 2.70
N GLU A 34 -19.96 17.17 2.24
CA GLU A 34 -19.22 16.84 1.03
C GLU A 34 -18.43 15.61 1.40
N ASP A 35 -18.99 14.44 1.08
CA ASP A 35 -18.47 13.11 1.36
C ASP A 35 -16.94 13.09 1.25
N PHE A 36 -16.24 13.19 2.38
CA PHE A 36 -14.78 13.12 2.41
C PHE A 36 -14.37 11.67 2.15
N THR A 37 -14.34 11.28 0.88
CA THR A 37 -13.95 9.93 0.47
C THR A 37 -12.45 9.87 0.26
N TYR A 38 -11.75 9.29 1.23
CA TYR A 38 -10.35 8.92 1.06
C TYR A 38 -10.20 7.72 0.12
N THR A 39 -9.19 7.76 -0.74
CA THR A 39 -8.76 6.61 -1.53
C THR A 39 -8.20 5.50 -0.63
N THR A 40 -8.12 4.27 -1.14
CA THR A 40 -7.61 3.12 -0.37
C THR A 40 -6.21 3.35 0.20
N ILE A 41 -5.33 4.07 -0.53
CA ILE A 41 -3.96 4.35 -0.09
C ILE A 41 -3.92 5.45 0.97
N GLU A 42 -4.76 6.47 0.85
CA GLU A 42 -4.89 7.51 1.89
C GLU A 42 -5.46 6.92 3.18
N LYS A 43 -6.46 6.03 3.08
CA LYS A 43 -6.96 5.28 4.26
C LYS A 43 -5.87 4.45 4.90
N LEU A 44 -5.04 3.77 4.09
CA LEU A 44 -3.90 3.01 4.60
C LEU A 44 -2.90 3.92 5.33
N TYR A 45 -2.58 5.09 4.77
CA TYR A 45 -1.74 6.09 5.44
C TYR A 45 -2.30 6.50 6.80
N LEU A 46 -3.58 6.85 6.86
CA LEU A 46 -4.26 7.26 8.09
C LEU A 46 -4.20 6.15 9.15
N ILE A 47 -4.50 4.90 8.76
CA ILE A 47 -4.47 3.73 9.66
C ILE A 47 -3.05 3.46 10.18
N LEU A 48 -2.03 3.51 9.30
CA LEU A 48 -0.64 3.30 9.69
C LEU A 48 -0.15 4.33 10.70
N TRP A 49 -0.71 5.55 10.65
CA TRP A 49 -0.42 6.63 11.59
C TRP A 49 -1.37 6.72 12.78
N GLY A 50 -2.32 5.79 12.91
CA GLY A 50 -3.25 5.74 14.03
C GLY A 50 -4.39 6.76 13.94
N TYR A 51 -4.58 7.41 12.79
CA TYR A 51 -5.72 8.27 12.54
C TYR A 51 -6.96 7.44 12.18
N LYS A 52 -8.13 7.94 12.59
CA LYS A 52 -9.41 7.36 12.19
C LYS A 52 -9.78 7.85 10.79
N ALA A 53 -9.98 6.92 9.85
CA ALA A 53 -10.29 7.22 8.46
C ALA A 53 -11.70 7.83 8.23
N ASP A 54 -12.54 7.86 9.26
CA ASP A 54 -13.90 8.40 9.22
C ASP A 54 -13.97 9.91 9.51
N TYR A 55 -12.84 10.54 9.82
CA TYR A 55 -12.77 11.96 10.19
C TYR A 55 -11.96 12.76 9.17
N TYR A 56 -12.30 14.05 9.06
CA TYR A 56 -11.53 14.97 8.23
C TYR A 56 -10.09 15.12 8.74
N TYR A 57 -9.15 14.73 7.90
CA TYR A 57 -7.73 14.92 8.10
C TYR A 57 -7.21 16.10 7.28
N LYS A 58 -6.54 17.05 7.95
CA LYS A 58 -5.86 18.17 7.29
C LYS A 58 -4.50 17.72 6.77
N TRP A 59 -4.39 17.57 5.45
CA TRP A 59 -3.16 17.15 4.78
C TRP A 59 -2.08 18.21 4.79
N GLU A 60 -0.96 17.92 5.42
CA GLU A 60 0.27 18.69 5.29
C GLU A 60 1.10 18.23 4.09
N LEU A 61 2.11 19.03 3.72
CA LEU A 61 2.96 18.75 2.56
C LEU A 61 3.75 17.44 2.76
N ILE A 62 4.16 17.18 4.00
CA ILE A 62 4.88 15.96 4.39
C ILE A 62 3.99 14.72 4.21
N ASP A 63 2.72 14.79 4.65
CA ASP A 63 1.78 13.67 4.52
C ASP A 63 1.56 13.29 3.05
N LYS A 64 1.45 14.29 2.17
CA LYS A 64 1.30 14.08 0.73
C LYS A 64 2.50 13.37 0.11
N ILE A 65 3.72 13.70 0.56
CA ILE A 65 4.93 13.00 0.13
C ILE A 65 4.88 11.54 0.58
N PHE A 66 4.45 11.27 1.81
CA PHE A 66 4.33 9.89 2.29
C PHE A 66 3.28 9.08 1.53
N VAL A 67 2.11 9.67 1.24
CA VAL A 67 1.09 9.03 0.40
C VAL A 67 1.66 8.73 -0.99
N ALA A 68 2.39 9.66 -1.61
CA ALA A 68 3.04 9.43 -2.89
C ALA A 68 4.07 8.28 -2.84
N VAL A 69 4.85 8.19 -1.76
CA VAL A 69 5.78 7.07 -1.53
C VAL A 69 5.02 5.75 -1.39
N LEU A 70 3.88 5.72 -0.71
CA LEU A 70 3.03 4.52 -0.62
C LEU A 70 2.53 4.09 -2.01
N TYR A 71 2.10 5.02 -2.85
CA TYR A 71 1.74 4.71 -4.23
C TYR A 71 2.91 4.08 -5.00
N ILE A 72 4.11 4.67 -4.91
CA ILE A 72 5.31 4.11 -5.57
C ILE A 72 5.61 2.70 -5.05
N LEU A 73 5.50 2.46 -3.74
CA LEU A 73 5.71 1.13 -3.16
C LEU A 73 4.69 0.12 -3.66
N THR A 74 3.40 0.48 -3.71
CA THR A 74 2.35 -0.42 -4.25
C THR A 74 2.61 -0.77 -5.71
N PHE A 75 3.06 0.20 -6.51
CA PHE A 75 3.47 -0.04 -7.89
C PHE A 75 4.65 -0.99 -7.99
N ILE A 76 5.71 -0.80 -7.18
CA ILE A 76 6.88 -1.68 -7.17
C ILE A 76 6.50 -3.11 -6.80
N ILE A 77 5.62 -3.30 -5.80
CA ILE A 77 5.13 -4.62 -5.38
C ILE A 77 4.38 -5.29 -6.53
N SER A 78 3.48 -4.57 -7.18
CA SER A 78 2.70 -5.06 -8.32
C SER A 78 3.59 -5.39 -9.53
N ALA A 79 4.56 -4.53 -9.86
CA ALA A 79 5.53 -4.78 -10.92
C ALA A 79 6.42 -6.01 -10.61
N SER A 80 6.79 -6.19 -9.34
CA SER A 80 7.58 -7.35 -8.89
C SER A 80 6.78 -8.65 -9.03
N ALA A 81 5.48 -8.64 -8.70
CA ALA A 81 4.58 -9.77 -8.89
C ALA A 81 4.49 -10.17 -10.37
N ALA A 82 4.31 -9.19 -11.26
CA ALA A 82 4.29 -9.39 -12.70
C ALA A 82 5.61 -9.98 -13.23
N TYR A 83 6.74 -9.46 -12.79
CA TYR A 83 8.07 -9.93 -13.17
C TYR A 83 8.30 -11.39 -12.74
N LEU A 84 7.95 -11.73 -11.49
CA LEU A 84 8.06 -13.09 -10.96
C LEU A 84 7.17 -14.06 -11.74
N SER A 85 5.94 -13.65 -12.05
CA SER A 85 5.03 -14.45 -12.88
C SER A 85 5.56 -14.68 -14.29
N PHE A 86 6.18 -13.67 -14.90
CA PHE A 86 6.72 -13.79 -16.25
C PHE A 86 7.94 -14.71 -16.33
N LYS A 87 8.81 -14.65 -15.31
CA LYS A 87 10.00 -15.49 -15.20
C LYS A 87 9.67 -16.93 -14.84
N CYS A 88 8.64 -17.16 -14.03
CA CYS A 88 8.21 -18.50 -13.66
C CYS A 88 7.71 -19.28 -14.88
N THR A 89 8.25 -20.49 -15.07
CA THR A 89 7.87 -21.37 -16.18
C THR A 89 6.90 -22.48 -15.79
N TRP A 90 6.45 -22.51 -14.52
CA TRP A 90 5.44 -23.42 -14.00
C TRP A 90 5.73 -24.89 -14.34
N GLY A 91 6.93 -25.36 -13.98
CA GLY A 91 7.41 -26.71 -14.30
C GLY A 91 7.53 -26.99 -15.81
N GLY A 92 7.66 -25.95 -16.63
CA GLY A 92 7.69 -26.06 -18.09
C GLY A 92 6.32 -26.15 -18.77
N ALA A 93 5.22 -26.02 -18.03
CA ALA A 93 3.85 -26.08 -18.57
C ALA A 93 3.53 -24.89 -19.48
N VAL A 94 4.08 -23.71 -19.19
CA VAL A 94 3.79 -22.49 -19.94
C VAL A 94 5.03 -22.05 -20.73
N LYS A 95 5.11 -22.47 -22.00
CA LYS A 95 6.20 -22.09 -22.93
C LYS A 95 5.81 -20.96 -23.90
N ASN A 96 4.52 -20.71 -24.09
CA ASN A 96 4.04 -19.69 -25.02
C ASN A 96 4.20 -18.28 -24.41
N ILE A 97 4.87 -17.39 -25.14
CA ILE A 97 5.14 -16.01 -24.72
C ILE A 97 3.86 -15.21 -24.48
N VAL A 98 2.83 -15.39 -25.31
CA VAL A 98 1.55 -14.65 -25.17
C VAL A 98 0.89 -15.00 -23.85
N LEU A 99 0.89 -16.29 -23.48
CA LEU A 99 0.32 -16.76 -22.23
C LEU A 99 1.10 -16.23 -21.02
N ARG A 100 2.43 -16.15 -21.11
CA ARG A 100 3.28 -15.58 -20.04
C ARG A 100 3.00 -14.10 -19.80
N VAL A 101 2.80 -13.33 -20.86
CA VAL A 101 2.44 -11.89 -20.74
C VAL A 101 1.06 -11.74 -20.10
N LEU A 102 0.09 -12.56 -20.50
CA LEU A 102 -1.26 -12.53 -19.92
C LEU A 102 -1.25 -12.89 -18.43
N PHE A 103 -0.49 -13.92 -18.05
CA PHE A 103 -0.29 -14.26 -16.63
C PHE A 103 0.42 -13.16 -15.86
N ALA A 104 1.44 -12.54 -16.44
CA ALA A 104 2.13 -11.41 -15.81
C ALA A 104 1.19 -10.21 -15.59
N PHE A 105 0.28 -9.95 -16.53
CA PHE A 105 -0.74 -8.91 -16.39
C PHE A 105 -1.74 -9.22 -15.27
N LEU A 106 -2.19 -10.48 -15.17
CA LEU A 106 -3.03 -10.91 -14.05
C LEU A 106 -2.27 -10.79 -12.71
N ALA A 107 -1.02 -11.23 -12.66
CA ALA A 107 -0.18 -11.11 -11.47
C ALA A 107 0.05 -9.65 -11.05
N PHE A 108 0.20 -8.73 -12.01
CA PHE A 108 0.24 -7.30 -11.77
C PHE A 108 -1.03 -6.81 -11.05
N LEU A 109 -2.21 -7.16 -11.59
CA LEU A 109 -3.50 -6.77 -11.02
C LEU A 109 -3.73 -7.34 -9.61
N LEU A 110 -3.31 -8.58 -9.36
CA LEU A 110 -3.41 -9.20 -8.05
C LEU A 110 -2.38 -8.66 -7.04
N GLY A 111 -1.25 -8.14 -7.53
CA GLY A 111 -0.18 -7.52 -6.76
C GLY A 111 0.25 -8.36 -5.54
N PRO A 112 -0.06 -7.92 -4.30
CA PRO A 112 0.36 -8.63 -3.09
C PRO A 112 -0.25 -10.03 -2.95
N ILE A 113 -1.47 -10.26 -3.44
CA ILE A 113 -2.14 -11.58 -3.34
C ILE A 113 -1.37 -12.62 -4.16
N TYR A 114 -0.90 -12.22 -5.35
CA TYR A 114 -0.09 -13.09 -6.20
C TYR A 114 1.23 -13.44 -5.54
N LEU A 115 1.89 -12.49 -4.85
CA LEU A 115 3.16 -12.77 -4.16
C LEU A 115 3.02 -13.78 -3.04
N ILE A 116 1.92 -13.72 -2.28
CA ILE A 116 1.62 -14.71 -1.23
C ILE A 116 1.43 -16.10 -1.88
N TRP A 117 0.60 -16.17 -2.91
CA TRP A 117 0.37 -17.42 -3.64
C TRP A 117 1.68 -17.97 -4.26
N TYR A 118 2.49 -17.10 -4.86
CA TYR A 118 3.80 -17.43 -5.43
C TYR A 118 4.75 -17.98 -4.38
N PHE A 119 4.74 -17.42 -3.16
CA PHE A 119 5.53 -17.95 -2.05
C PHE A 119 5.16 -19.40 -1.76
N PHE A 120 3.87 -19.74 -1.63
CA PHE A 120 3.47 -21.14 -1.39
C PHE A 120 3.87 -22.06 -2.54
N VAL A 121 3.63 -21.66 -3.78
CA VAL A 121 3.87 -22.56 -4.93
C VAL A 121 5.34 -22.72 -5.27
N ASN A 122 6.14 -21.65 -5.12
CA ASN A 122 7.56 -21.71 -5.40
C ASN A 122 8.37 -22.25 -4.21
N TYR A 123 8.16 -21.73 -3.00
CA TYR A 123 8.96 -22.12 -1.83
C TYR A 123 8.63 -23.53 -1.33
N LEU A 124 7.37 -23.97 -1.41
CA LEU A 124 6.99 -25.32 -0.97
C LEU A 124 6.95 -26.33 -2.11
N GLY A 125 6.59 -25.89 -3.32
CA GLY A 125 6.38 -26.77 -4.47
C GLY A 125 7.54 -26.83 -5.46
N ASN A 126 8.46 -25.85 -5.45
CA ASN A 126 9.53 -25.69 -6.45
C ASN A 126 9.02 -25.83 -7.90
N LEU A 127 7.85 -25.21 -8.14
CA LEU A 127 7.13 -25.25 -9.42
C LEU A 127 7.48 -24.08 -10.33
N CYS A 128 8.21 -23.09 -9.83
CA CYS A 128 9.03 -22.21 -10.64
C CYS A 128 10.49 -22.68 -10.54
#